data_AF-A0A6P2FI93-F1
#
_entry.id   AF-A0A6P2FI93-F1
#
_cell.length_a   1.000
_cell.length_b   1.000
_cell.length_c   1.000
_cell.angle_alpha   90.00
_cell.angle_beta   90.00
_cell.angle_gamma   90.00
#
_symmetry.space_group_name_H-M   'P 1'
#
loop_
_entity.id
_entity.type
_entity.pdbx_description
1 polymer ?
#
loop_
_entity_poly.entity_id
_entity_poly.type
_entity_poly.pdbx_seq_one_letter_code
_entity_poly.pdbx_strand_id
1 'polypeptide(L)'
;MISTIAKQVCFQLDSRLTAAEATLAADAMASPVLAAVVAEFRRKFAKTRPSMEGDAAGGQREAVVELEQAADSAKWAALADPGASEQSKLAVVAAHDAICWFKATGSLLDREFAE
;
A
#
# COMPACT_ATOMS: atom_id res chain seq x y z
N MET A 1 0.45 21.92 -4.37
CA MET A 1 1.56 21.07 -3.89
C MET A 1 1.08 19.80 -3.19
N ILE A 2 0.28 19.90 -2.12
CA ILE A 2 -0.19 18.70 -1.39
C ILE A 2 -1.02 17.75 -2.28
N SER A 3 -1.93 18.25 -3.13
CA SER A 3 -2.71 17.36 -4.02
C SER A 3 -1.85 16.69 -5.10
N THR A 4 -0.74 17.31 -5.51
CA THR A 4 0.24 16.71 -6.43
C THR A 4 0.97 15.54 -5.75
N ILE A 5 1.40 15.72 -4.50
CA ILE A 5 2.04 14.66 -3.72
C ILE A 5 1.07 13.51 -3.46
N ALA A 6 -0.17 13.80 -3.06
CA ALA A 6 -1.18 12.77 -2.79
C ALA A 6 -1.48 11.92 -4.02
N LYS A 7 -1.61 12.53 -5.21
CA LYS A 7 -1.76 11.81 -6.49
C LYS A 7 -0.56 10.91 -6.78
N GLN A 8 0.65 11.38 -6.52
CA GLN A 8 1.85 10.60 -6.79
C GLN A 8 2.04 9.46 -5.79
N VAL A 9 1.64 9.64 -4.53
CA VAL A 9 1.56 8.57 -3.53
C VAL A 9 0.54 7.52 -3.97
N CYS A 10 -0.64 7.94 -4.44
CA CYS A 10 -1.64 7.01 -4.96
C CYS A 10 -1.10 6.21 -6.15
N PHE A 11 -0.40 6.85 -7.08
CA PHE A 11 0.25 6.16 -8.20
C PHE A 11 1.32 5.15 -7.73
N GLN A 12 2.21 5.55 -6.81
CA GLN A 12 3.24 4.66 -6.27
C GLN A 12 2.65 3.47 -5.51
N LEU A 13 1.65 3.72 -4.66
CA LEU A 13 0.96 2.68 -3.91
C LEU A 13 0.25 1.70 -4.86
N ASP A 14 -0.42 2.20 -5.90
CA ASP A 14 -1.10 1.38 -6.90
C ASP A 14 -0.13 0.45 -7.65
N SER A 15 1.02 0.98 -8.06
CA SER A 15 2.09 0.23 -8.70
C SER A 15 2.64 -0.86 -7.79
N ARG A 16 2.95 -0.52 -6.54
CA ARG A 16 3.52 -1.46 -5.56
C ARG A 16 2.53 -2.54 -5.14
N LEU A 17 1.25 -2.21 -4.97
CA LEU A 17 0.21 -3.20 -4.74
C LEU A 17 0.07 -4.16 -5.93
N THR A 18 0.21 -3.65 -7.16
CA THR A 18 0.14 -4.50 -8.37
C THR A 18 1.29 -5.48 -8.40
N ALA A 19 2.51 -5.02 -8.06
CA ALA A 19 3.66 -5.88 -7.92
C ALA A 19 3.50 -6.91 -6.78
N ALA A 20 2.94 -6.50 -5.63
CA ALA A 20 2.68 -7.41 -4.51
C ALA A 20 1.66 -8.49 -4.86
N GLU A 21 0.57 -8.14 -5.52
CA GLU A 21 -0.44 -9.11 -6.00
C GLU A 21 0.15 -10.07 -7.04
N ALA A 22 0.95 -9.57 -7.98
CA ALA A 22 1.58 -10.39 -9.01
C ALA A 22 2.62 -11.36 -8.43
N THR A 23 3.45 -10.90 -7.49
CA THR A 23 4.45 -11.75 -6.81
C THR A 23 3.77 -12.82 -5.96
N LEU A 24 2.73 -12.46 -5.20
CA LEU A 24 1.95 -13.44 -4.43
C LEU A 24 1.21 -14.44 -5.30
N ALA A 25 0.69 -14.03 -6.46
CA ALA A 25 0.04 -14.96 -7.40
C ALA A 25 1.02 -15.98 -8.00
N ALA A 26 2.30 -15.63 -8.12
CA ALA A 26 3.36 -16.52 -8.57
C ALA A 26 4.00 -17.35 -7.44
N ASP A 27 3.73 -17.01 -6.18
CA ASP A 27 4.32 -17.64 -5.00
C ASP A 27 3.44 -18.78 -4.48
N ALA A 28 3.70 -19.99 -4.97
CA ALA A 28 2.95 -21.19 -4.59
C ALA A 28 3.09 -21.58 -3.10
N MET A 29 4.07 -21.00 -2.40
CA MET A 29 4.33 -21.27 -0.99
C MET A 29 3.70 -20.22 -0.07
N ALA A 30 3.30 -19.05 -0.60
CA ALA A 30 2.60 -18.03 0.18
C ALA A 30 1.25 -18.54 0.68
N SER A 31 0.90 -18.20 1.91
CA SER A 31 -0.37 -18.62 2.48
C SER A 31 -1.55 -17.91 1.79
N PRO A 32 -2.71 -18.58 1.67
CA PRO A 32 -3.93 -17.94 1.18
C PRO A 32 -4.41 -16.79 2.09
N VAL A 33 -4.01 -16.81 3.37
CA VAL A 33 -4.27 -15.72 4.32
C VAL A 33 -3.52 -14.46 3.91
N LEU A 34 -2.22 -14.56 3.57
CA LEU A 34 -1.44 -13.41 3.10
C LEU A 34 -2.06 -12.78 1.85
N ALA A 35 -2.44 -13.60 0.87
CA ALA A 35 -3.13 -13.13 -0.34
C ALA A 35 -4.45 -12.40 0.00
N ALA A 36 -5.23 -12.93 0.94
CA ALA A 36 -6.49 -12.31 1.35
C ALA A 36 -6.29 -10.95 2.06
N VAL A 37 -5.26 -10.82 2.89
CA VAL A 37 -4.93 -9.56 3.58
C VAL A 37 -4.46 -8.50 2.58
N VAL A 38 -3.61 -8.87 1.61
CA VAL A 38 -3.18 -7.95 0.54
C VAL A 38 -4.36 -7.52 -0.35
N ALA A 39 -5.28 -8.43 -0.66
CA ALA A 39 -6.50 -8.09 -1.38
C ALA A 39 -7.40 -7.11 -0.60
N GLU A 40 -7.46 -7.21 0.74
CA GLU A 40 -8.16 -6.22 1.57
C GLU A 40 -7.46 -4.86 1.55
N PHE A 41 -6.13 -4.84 1.61
CA PHE A 41 -5.36 -3.61 1.47
C PHE A 41 -5.65 -2.93 0.12
N ARG A 42 -5.69 -3.69 -0.98
CA ARG A 42 -6.12 -3.19 -2.30
C ARG A 42 -7.53 -2.60 -2.29
N ARG A 43 -8.50 -3.29 -1.68
CA ARG A 43 -9.89 -2.82 -1.60
C ARG A 43 -10.00 -1.52 -0.81
N LYS A 44 -9.28 -1.38 0.30
CA LYS A 44 -9.25 -0.13 1.06
C LYS A 44 -8.55 0.99 0.31
N PHE A 45 -7.49 0.70 -0.43
CA PHE A 45 -6.84 1.68 -1.29
C PHE A 45 -7.83 2.22 -2.33
N ALA A 46 -8.55 1.34 -3.04
CA ALA A 46 -9.53 1.74 -4.04
C ALA A 46 -10.65 2.64 -3.47
N LYS A 47 -11.09 2.39 -2.23
CA LYS A 47 -12.07 3.24 -1.53
C LYS A 47 -11.51 4.59 -1.10
N THR A 48 -10.22 4.66 -0.77
CA THR A 48 -9.56 5.85 -0.22
C THR A 48 -9.00 6.76 -1.31
N ARG A 49 -8.58 6.19 -2.44
CA ARG A 49 -7.94 6.92 -3.55
C ARG A 49 -8.73 8.16 -4.02
N PRO A 50 -10.06 8.12 -4.24
CA PRO A 50 -10.79 9.30 -4.68
C PRO A 50 -10.72 10.48 -3.69
N SER A 51 -10.72 10.22 -2.38
CA SER A 51 -10.62 11.27 -1.36
C SER A 51 -9.20 11.79 -1.18
N MET A 52 -8.18 11.01 -1.56
CA MET A 52 -6.78 11.44 -1.59
C MET A 52 -6.43 12.28 -2.84
N GLU A 53 -6.97 11.91 -4.01
CA GLU A 53 -6.66 12.57 -5.28
C GLU A 53 -7.54 13.81 -5.55
N GLY A 54 -8.71 13.91 -4.90
CA GLY A 54 -9.65 15.01 -5.02
C GLY A 54 -9.41 16.16 -4.03
N ASP A 55 -10.40 17.06 -3.93
CA ASP A 55 -10.39 18.12 -2.93
C ASP A 55 -10.59 17.55 -1.53
N ALA A 56 -9.99 18.21 -0.53
CA ALA A 56 -10.06 17.78 0.85
C ALA A 56 -11.53 17.73 1.32
N ALA A 57 -12.05 16.52 1.47
CA ALA A 57 -13.39 16.27 1.98
C ALA A 57 -13.33 15.89 3.47
N GLY A 58 -14.42 16.14 4.20
CA GLY A 58 -14.58 15.59 5.55
C GLY A 58 -14.44 14.06 5.51
N GLY A 59 -13.69 13.48 6.45
CA GLY A 59 -13.43 12.04 6.48
C GLY A 59 -12.16 11.57 5.77
N GLN A 60 -11.42 12.46 5.07
CA GLN A 60 -10.18 12.07 4.38
C GLN A 60 -9.13 11.51 5.35
N ARG A 61 -9.01 12.10 6.53
CA ARG A 61 -8.07 11.65 7.57
C ARG A 61 -8.41 10.23 8.02
N GLU A 62 -9.68 9.96 8.31
CA GLU A 62 -10.19 8.67 8.74
C GLU A 62 -9.94 7.61 7.65
N ALA A 63 -10.20 7.94 6.38
CA ALA A 63 -9.94 7.05 5.25
C ALA A 63 -8.44 6.70 5.11
N VAL A 64 -7.54 7.68 5.26
CA VAL A 64 -6.09 7.43 5.25
C VAL A 64 -5.66 6.56 6.42
N VAL A 65 -6.23 6.77 7.62
CA VAL A 65 -5.95 5.93 8.80
C VAL A 65 -6.43 4.49 8.58
N GLU A 66 -7.61 4.28 8.02
CA GLU A 66 -8.11 2.93 7.72
C GLU A 66 -7.28 2.23 6.64
N LEU A 67 -6.80 2.98 5.65
CA LEU A 67 -5.90 2.46 4.63
C LEU A 67 -4.58 2.00 5.24
N GLU A 68 -4.00 2.80 6.13
CA GLU A 68 -2.80 2.44 6.86
C GLU A 68 -2.99 1.18 7.70
N GLN A 69 -4.09 1.05 8.44
CA GLN A 69 -4.33 -0.14 9.26
C GLN A 69 -4.34 -1.44 8.43
N ALA A 70 -4.84 -1.39 7.19
CA ALA A 70 -4.73 -2.53 6.28
C ALA A 70 -3.32 -2.72 5.72
N ALA A 71 -2.58 -1.64 5.48
CA ALA A 71 -1.17 -1.70 5.12
C ALA A 71 -0.33 -2.39 6.21
N ASP A 72 -0.53 -1.99 7.48
CA ASP A 72 0.12 -2.59 8.66
C ASP A 72 -0.22 -4.07 8.77
N SER A 73 -1.50 -4.41 8.61
CA SER A 73 -1.97 -5.80 8.63
C SER A 73 -1.29 -6.63 7.53
N ALA A 74 -1.18 -6.10 6.31
CA ALA A 74 -0.52 -6.77 5.20
C ALA A 74 0.98 -6.96 5.43
N LYS A 75 1.67 -5.94 5.94
CA LYS A 75 3.09 -6.04 6.32
C LYS A 75 3.31 -7.13 7.36
N TRP A 76 2.55 -7.12 8.44
CA TRP A 76 2.72 -8.12 9.50
C TRP A 76 2.35 -9.53 9.05
N ALA A 77 1.30 -9.67 8.24
CA ALA A 77 0.96 -10.95 7.62
C ALA A 77 2.10 -11.47 6.75
N ALA A 78 2.71 -10.62 5.93
CA ALA A 78 3.85 -10.98 5.08
C ALA A 78 5.05 -11.44 5.92
N LEU A 79 5.42 -10.67 6.94
CA LEU A 79 6.57 -10.99 7.79
C LEU A 79 6.35 -12.26 8.61
N ALA A 80 5.11 -12.53 9.02
CA ALA A 80 4.75 -13.72 9.79
C ALA A 80 4.59 -14.99 8.94
N ASP A 81 4.38 -14.87 7.63
CA ASP A 81 4.19 -16.01 6.74
C ASP A 81 5.51 -16.77 6.51
N PRO A 82 5.66 -18.02 7.00
CA PRO A 82 6.89 -18.78 6.82
C PRO A 82 7.05 -19.35 5.41
N GLY A 83 5.96 -19.46 4.64
CA GLY A 83 5.95 -20.01 3.29
C GLY A 83 6.19 -18.95 2.21
N ALA A 84 5.80 -17.70 2.46
CA ALA A 84 6.04 -16.61 1.52
C ALA A 84 7.55 -16.40 1.25
N SER A 85 7.90 -16.27 -0.02
CA SER A 85 9.24 -15.92 -0.46
C SER A 85 9.65 -14.53 0.03
N GLU A 86 10.96 -14.29 0.14
CA GLU A 86 11.49 -12.97 0.48
C GLU A 86 11.02 -11.90 -0.51
N GLN A 87 10.93 -12.22 -1.79
CA GLN A 87 10.44 -11.32 -2.82
C GLN A 87 8.99 -10.89 -2.57
N SER A 88 8.09 -11.83 -2.26
CA SER A 88 6.69 -11.53 -1.91
C SER A 88 6.61 -10.64 -0.66
N LYS A 89 7.44 -10.92 0.36
CA LYS A 89 7.50 -10.12 1.58
C LYS A 89 7.94 -8.68 1.30
N LEU A 90 9.01 -8.51 0.54
CA LEU A 90 9.53 -7.20 0.16
C LEU A 90 8.53 -6.41 -0.69
N ALA A 91 7.81 -7.05 -1.61
CA ALA A 91 6.79 -6.39 -2.42
C ALA A 91 5.64 -5.84 -1.56
N VAL A 92 5.17 -6.62 -0.58
CA VAL A 92 4.13 -6.18 0.37
C VAL A 92 4.63 -5.05 1.27
N VAL A 93 5.87 -5.16 1.78
CA VAL A 93 6.49 -4.10 2.61
C VAL A 93 6.62 -2.79 1.81
N ALA A 94 7.04 -2.85 0.55
CA ALA A 94 7.14 -1.68 -0.30
C ALA A 94 5.78 -0.97 -0.49
N ALA A 95 4.70 -1.73 -0.68
CA ALA A 95 3.36 -1.17 -0.76
C ALA A 95 2.96 -0.48 0.56
N HIS A 96 3.26 -1.10 1.71
CA HIS A 96 3.04 -0.48 3.03
C HIS A 96 3.82 0.83 3.18
N ASP A 97 5.11 0.85 2.84
CA ASP A 97 5.97 2.00 3.09
C ASP A 97 5.52 3.25 2.30
N ALA A 98 4.88 3.04 1.14
CA ALA A 98 4.30 4.11 0.32
C ALA A 98 3.29 5.00 1.09
N ILE A 99 2.38 4.37 1.83
CA ILE A 99 1.32 5.08 2.56
C ILE A 99 1.80 5.57 3.93
N CYS A 100 2.59 4.76 4.64
CA CYS A 100 3.09 5.11 5.96
C CYS A 100 4.03 6.32 5.90
N TRP A 101 4.88 6.39 4.87
CA TRP A 101 5.74 7.55 4.66
C TRP A 101 4.95 8.81 4.34
N PHE A 102 3.96 8.73 3.44
CA PHE A 102 3.09 9.86 3.12
C PHE A 102 2.36 10.37 4.36
N LYS A 103 1.79 9.48 5.17
CA LYS A 103 1.11 9.86 6.41
C LYS A 103 2.06 10.58 7.39
N ALA A 104 3.28 10.08 7.55
CA ALA A 104 4.24 10.62 8.50
C ALA A 104 4.83 11.98 8.08
N THR A 105 5.02 12.19 6.77
CA THR A 105 5.85 13.30 6.26
C THR A 105 5.10 14.25 5.32
N GLY A 106 3.90 13.87 4.86
CA GLY A 106 3.22 14.55 3.76
C GLY A 106 4.01 14.52 2.45
N SER A 107 4.98 13.61 2.27
CA SER A 107 5.94 13.54 1.16
C SER A 107 5.96 12.15 0.50
N LEU A 108 6.67 12.04 -0.63
CA LEU A 108 6.96 10.77 -1.32
C LEU A 108 8.14 10.04 -0.70
N LEU A 109 8.10 8.71 -0.72
CA LEU A 109 9.22 7.86 -0.28
C LEU A 109 10.39 7.95 -1.28
N ASP A 110 10.09 7.88 -2.58
CA ASP A 110 11.10 7.80 -3.65
C ASP A 110 11.19 9.13 -4.39
N ARG A 111 11.82 10.15 -3.79
CA ARG A 111 12.04 11.44 -4.49
C ARG A 111 12.98 11.32 -5.71
N GLU A 112 13.84 10.31 -5.76
CA GLU A 112 14.90 10.16 -6.78
C GLU A 112 14.45 9.54 -8.11
N PHE A 113 13.24 8.97 -8.21
CA PHE A 113 12.72 8.35 -9.46
C PHE A 113 11.59 9.16 -10.11
N ALA A 114 11.40 10.42 -9.70
CA ALA A 114 10.33 11.29 -10.18
C ALA A 114 10.83 12.42 -11.12
N GLU A 115 12.05 12.32 -11.64
CA GLU A 115 12.59 13.18 -12.69
C GLU A 115 12.89 12.39 -13.97
#